data_AF-A0A699YJL4-F1
#
_entry.id   AF-A0A699YJL4-F1
#
_cell.length_a   1.000
_cell.length_b   1.000
_cell.length_c   1.000
_cell.angle_alpha   90.00
_cell.angle_beta   90.00
_cell.angle_gamma   90.00
#
_symmetry.space_group_name_H-M   'P 1'
#
loop_
_entity.id
_entity.type
_entity.pdbx_description
1 polymer ?
#
loop_
_entity_poly.entity_id
_entity_poly.type
_entity_poly.pdbx_seq_one_letter_code
_entity_poly.pdbx_strand_id
1 'polypeptide(L)'
;ALADITGFEVKRDEVTSLKRLLDQEVAAQLQRITELSDQASREWSIERALDKMATDWDGLTFELGSWKDTGTFILKGGPVDEAQALLDDHIVKSQAMTASPFARPFIDRLGPWEKKLVRFQDILEQWLRCQGKWLYLEPIFGAEEIMKQIPREGQ
;
A
#
# COMPACT_ATOMS: atom_id res chain seq x y z
N ALA A 1 -18.88 15.54 -17.17
CA ALA A 1 -19.31 15.69 -15.75
C ALA A 1 -19.84 17.10 -15.46
N LEU A 2 -19.01 18.14 -15.27
CA LEU A 2 -19.50 19.51 -15.05
C LEU A 2 -20.31 20.05 -16.24
N ALA A 3 -19.81 19.85 -17.47
CA ALA A 3 -20.50 20.26 -18.70
C ALA A 3 -21.85 19.55 -18.92
N ASP A 4 -22.02 18.34 -18.39
CA ASP A 4 -23.30 17.59 -18.47
C ASP A 4 -24.33 18.08 -17.46
N ILE A 5 -23.88 18.71 -16.36
CA ILE A 5 -24.74 19.29 -15.34
C ILE A 5 -25.18 20.69 -15.78
N THR A 6 -24.23 21.51 -16.23
CA THR A 6 -24.44 22.92 -16.58
C THR A 6 -24.93 23.14 -18.01
N GLY A 7 -24.88 22.12 -18.88
CA GLY A 7 -25.26 22.25 -20.29
C GLY A 7 -24.30 23.11 -21.13
N PHE A 8 -23.16 23.50 -20.56
CA PHE A 8 -22.13 24.34 -21.17
C PHE A 8 -20.74 23.89 -20.67
N GLU A 9 -19.77 23.90 -21.57
CA GLU A 9 -18.38 23.52 -21.28
C GLU A 9 -17.66 24.66 -20.53
N VAL A 10 -17.61 24.56 -19.19
CA VAL A 10 -16.88 25.52 -18.35
C VAL A 10 -15.37 25.37 -18.59
N LYS A 11 -14.81 26.18 -19.49
CA LYS A 11 -13.37 26.34 -19.71
C LYS A 11 -12.89 27.60 -19.00
N ARG A 12 -11.66 27.61 -18.46
CA ARG A 12 -11.01 28.85 -18.03
C ARG A 12 -10.57 29.60 -19.29
N ASP A 13 -11.45 30.45 -19.81
CA ASP A 13 -11.18 31.39 -20.90
C ASP A 13 -11.48 32.83 -20.46
N GLU A 14 -11.06 33.83 -21.24
CA GLU A 14 -11.35 35.25 -20.97
C GLU A 14 -12.86 35.58 -21.07
N VAL A 15 -13.68 34.63 -21.51
CA VAL A 15 -15.10 34.82 -21.86
C VAL A 15 -16.04 34.24 -20.79
N THR A 16 -15.52 33.49 -19.81
CA THR A 16 -16.27 32.95 -18.67
C THR A 16 -16.35 34.01 -17.57
N SER A 17 -17.23 34.99 -17.77
CA SER A 17 -17.50 36.04 -16.78
C SER A 17 -18.52 35.59 -15.73
N LEU A 18 -18.42 36.14 -14.51
CA LEU A 18 -19.36 35.89 -13.40
C LEU A 18 -20.81 36.22 -13.78
N LYS A 19 -20.99 37.15 -14.73
CA LYS A 19 -22.28 37.52 -15.30
C LYS A 19 -22.91 36.39 -16.12
N ARG A 20 -22.13 35.69 -16.94
CA ARG A 20 -22.60 34.50 -17.69
C ARG A 20 -23.03 33.36 -16.76
N LEU A 21 -22.32 33.17 -15.64
CA LEU A 21 -22.69 32.16 -14.64
C LEU A 21 -24.00 32.53 -13.91
N LEU A 22 -24.25 33.83 -13.67
CA LEU A 22 -25.53 34.30 -13.15
C LEU A 22 -26.67 34.12 -14.17
N ASP A 23 -26.43 34.50 -15.42
CA ASP A 23 -27.42 34.45 -16.52
C ASP A 23 -27.83 33.01 -16.88
N GLN A 24 -27.00 32.01 -16.54
CA GLN A 24 -27.28 30.58 -16.75
C GLN A 24 -27.94 29.88 -15.54
N GLU A 25 -28.41 30.63 -14.54
CA GLU A 25 -29.01 30.07 -13.32
C GLU A 25 -28.14 29.00 -12.63
N VAL A 26 -26.82 29.18 -12.64
CA VAL A 26 -25.89 28.27 -11.94
C VAL A 26 -26.22 28.19 -10.44
N ALA A 27 -26.87 29.22 -9.88
CA ALA A 27 -27.45 29.22 -8.54
C ALA A 27 -28.50 28.12 -8.32
N ALA A 28 -29.30 27.77 -9.32
CA ALA A 28 -30.28 26.68 -9.25
C ALA A 28 -29.62 25.29 -9.29
N GLN A 29 -28.39 25.20 -9.81
CA GLN A 29 -27.62 23.96 -9.90
C GLN A 29 -26.48 23.87 -8.88
N LEU A 30 -26.38 24.86 -7.98
CA LEU A 30 -25.28 25.03 -7.05
C LEU A 30 -25.11 23.80 -6.14
N GLN A 31 -26.22 23.18 -5.73
CA GLN A 31 -26.21 21.93 -4.97
C GLN A 31 -25.54 20.77 -5.74
N ARG A 32 -25.88 20.58 -7.03
CA ARG A 32 -25.28 19.53 -7.87
C ARG A 32 -23.79 19.78 -8.13
N ILE A 33 -23.40 21.05 -8.26
CA ILE A 33 -22.00 21.43 -8.43
C ILE A 33 -21.20 21.15 -7.15
N THR A 34 -21.76 21.49 -5.99
CA THR A 34 -21.14 21.17 -4.70
C THR A 34 -20.99 19.66 -4.51
N GLU A 35 -22.04 18.88 -4.79
CA GLU A 35 -21.98 17.41 -4.71
C GLU A 35 -20.90 16.82 -5.63
N LEU A 36 -20.79 17.31 -6.87
CA LEU A 36 -19.74 16.87 -7.79
C LEU A 36 -18.35 17.31 -7.32
N SER A 37 -18.21 18.54 -6.79
CA SER A 37 -16.96 19.04 -6.24
C SER A 37 -16.50 18.20 -5.04
N ASP A 38 -17.43 17.80 -4.19
CA ASP A 38 -17.16 16.92 -3.05
C ASP A 38 -16.73 15.55 -3.53
N GLN A 39 -17.43 14.96 -4.51
CA GLN A 39 -17.04 13.69 -5.12
C GLN A 39 -15.62 13.76 -5.70
N ALA A 40 -15.33 14.79 -6.51
CA ALA A 40 -14.01 14.98 -7.12
C ALA A 40 -12.91 15.14 -6.05
N SER A 41 -13.20 15.84 -4.96
CA SER A 41 -12.27 16.01 -3.83
C SER A 41 -11.97 14.69 -3.13
N ARG A 42 -12.99 13.82 -2.96
CA ARG A 42 -12.82 12.49 -2.37
C ARG A 42 -12.04 11.55 -3.28
N GLU A 43 -12.33 11.56 -4.58
CA GLU A 43 -11.60 10.78 -5.59
C GLU A 43 -10.12 11.20 -5.64
N TRP A 44 -9.85 12.51 -5.66
CA TRP A 44 -8.49 13.03 -5.60
C TRP A 44 -7.74 12.61 -4.33
N SER A 45 -8.41 12.57 -3.18
CA SER A 45 -7.80 12.09 -1.94
C SER A 45 -7.39 10.61 -2.03
N ILE A 46 -8.19 9.76 -2.69
CA ILE A 46 -7.86 8.35 -2.89
C ILE A 46 -6.64 8.22 -3.80
N GLU A 47 -6.63 8.94 -4.92
CA GLU A 47 -5.51 8.93 -5.84
C GLU A 47 -4.20 9.36 -5.17
N ARG A 48 -4.23 10.49 -4.45
CA ARG A 48 -3.05 11.00 -3.73
C ARG A 48 -2.56 10.05 -2.65
N ALA A 49 -3.48 9.41 -1.92
CA ALA A 49 -3.12 8.42 -0.92
C ALA A 49 -2.46 7.20 -1.56
N LEU A 50 -2.99 6.71 -2.69
CA LEU A 50 -2.42 5.57 -3.41
C LEU A 50 -1.02 5.88 -3.99
N ASP A 51 -0.85 7.06 -4.59
CA ASP A 51 0.44 7.51 -5.11
C ASP A 51 1.47 7.64 -3.98
N LYS A 52 1.06 8.25 -2.85
CA LYS A 52 1.93 8.40 -1.68
C LYS A 52 2.35 7.04 -1.12
N MET A 53 1.40 6.12 -0.94
CA MET A 53 1.72 4.78 -0.45
C MET A 53 2.73 4.10 -1.37
N ALA A 54 2.61 4.25 -2.69
CA ALA A 54 3.58 3.69 -3.64
C ALA A 54 4.99 4.27 -3.43
N THR A 55 5.12 5.59 -3.29
CA THR A 55 6.42 6.25 -3.08
C THR A 55 7.06 5.93 -1.73
N ASP A 56 6.24 5.69 -0.70
CA ASP A 56 6.74 5.36 0.64
C ASP A 56 7.51 4.02 0.65
N TRP A 57 7.28 3.13 -0.34
CA TRP A 57 8.04 1.89 -0.50
C TRP A 57 9.39 2.04 -1.20
N ASP A 58 9.63 3.13 -1.94
CA ASP A 58 10.86 3.29 -2.75
C ASP A 58 12.11 3.41 -1.86
N GLY A 59 11.96 3.89 -0.63
CA GLY A 59 13.05 4.03 0.34
C GLY A 59 13.29 2.79 1.21
N LEU A 60 12.43 1.79 1.14
CA LEU A 60 12.52 0.63 2.02
C LEU A 60 13.58 -0.36 1.52
N THR A 61 14.51 -0.73 2.40
CA THR A 61 15.57 -1.70 2.08
C THR A 61 15.64 -2.77 3.14
N PHE A 62 15.77 -4.03 2.72
CA PHE A 62 16.07 -5.13 3.62
C PHE A 62 17.57 -5.29 3.77
N GLU A 63 18.02 -5.50 5.00
CA GLU A 63 19.41 -5.81 5.27
C GLU A 63 19.59 -7.28 5.65
N LEU A 64 20.58 -7.91 5.02
CA LEU A 64 21.06 -9.23 5.38
C LEU A 64 22.32 -9.10 6.23
N GLY A 65 22.38 -9.84 7.33
CA GLY A 65 23.54 -9.92 8.22
C GLY A 65 24.09 -11.34 8.27
N SER A 66 25.42 -11.47 8.29
CA SER A 66 26.07 -12.77 8.52
C SER A 66 25.68 -13.32 9.89
N TRP A 67 25.30 -14.58 9.96
CA TRP A 67 25.01 -15.26 11.22
C TRP A 67 26.21 -16.08 11.70
N LYS A 68 26.95 -15.52 12.66
CA LYS A 68 28.15 -16.16 13.25
C LYS A 68 29.11 -16.68 12.16
N ASP A 69 29.71 -17.85 12.38
CA ASP A 69 30.62 -18.54 11.46
C ASP A 69 29.90 -19.58 10.58
N THR A 70 28.57 -19.51 10.46
CA THR A 70 27.79 -20.48 9.66
C THR A 70 27.92 -20.28 8.15
N GLY A 71 28.51 -19.16 7.72
CA GLY A 71 28.54 -18.75 6.30
C GLY A 71 27.17 -18.37 5.74
N THR A 72 26.12 -18.31 6.56
CA THR A 72 24.75 -18.01 6.16
C THR A 72 24.37 -16.59 6.56
N PHE A 73 23.44 -15.98 5.81
CA PHE A 73 22.91 -14.64 6.07
C PHE A 73 21.45 -14.71 6.50
N ILE A 74 21.07 -13.84 7.44
CA ILE A 74 19.70 -13.70 7.93
C ILE A 74 19.20 -12.26 7.74
N LEU A 75 17.89 -12.09 7.64
CA LEU A 75 17.28 -10.75 7.69
C LEU A 75 17.53 -10.13 9.07
N LYS A 76 17.99 -8.88 9.08
CA LYS A 76 18.12 -8.09 10.31
C LYS A 76 16.76 -7.58 10.76
N GLY A 77 16.51 -7.60 12.08
CA GLY A 77 15.24 -7.20 12.68
C GLY A 77 14.84 -5.75 12.37
N GLY A 78 15.72 -4.77 12.60
CA GLY A 78 15.37 -3.34 12.47
C GLY A 78 14.68 -2.97 11.14
N PRO A 79 15.31 -3.20 9.98
CA PRO A 79 14.69 -2.92 8.68
C PRO A 79 13.44 -3.77 8.39
N VAL A 80 13.35 -4.97 8.98
CA VAL A 80 12.14 -5.80 8.89
C VAL A 80 10.98 -5.20 9.70
N ASP A 81 11.24 -4.72 10.91
CA ASP A 81 10.22 -4.14 11.77
C ASP A 81 9.63 -2.87 11.13
N GLU A 82 10.48 -2.05 10.50
CA GLU A 82 10.06 -0.88 9.71
C GLU A 82 9.19 -1.30 8.51
N ALA A 83 9.59 -2.35 7.78
CA ALA A 83 8.82 -2.90 6.68
C ALA A 83 7.44 -3.42 7.12
N GLN A 84 7.37 -4.13 8.25
CA GLN A 84 6.11 -4.66 8.79
C GLN A 84 5.16 -3.53 9.23
N ALA A 85 5.67 -2.52 9.92
CA ALA A 85 4.87 -1.38 10.34
C ALA A 85 4.26 -0.62 9.14
N LEU A 86 5.05 -0.39 8.09
CA LEU A 86 4.58 0.24 6.87
C LEU A 86 3.55 -0.64 6.14
N LEU A 87 3.77 -1.95 6.12
CA LEU A 87 2.89 -2.91 5.48
C LEU A 87 1.50 -2.94 6.12
N ASP A 88 1.45 -3.04 7.45
CA ASP A 88 0.20 -3.12 8.19
C ASP A 88 -0.64 -1.84 8.02
N ASP A 89 -0.01 -0.67 8.12
CA ASP A 89 -0.68 0.62 7.89
C ASP A 89 -1.23 0.73 6.45
N HIS A 90 -0.44 0.34 5.45
CA HIS A 90 -0.85 0.40 4.05
C HIS A 90 -1.92 -0.64 3.69
N ILE A 91 -1.95 -1.81 4.33
CA ILE A 91 -3.03 -2.79 4.17
C ILE A 91 -4.34 -2.20 4.68
N VAL A 92 -4.36 -1.65 5.89
CA VAL A 92 -5.57 -1.04 6.48
C VAL A 92 -6.07 0.14 5.65
N LYS A 93 -5.16 1.03 5.22
CA LYS A 93 -5.50 2.16 4.33
C LYS A 93 -6.06 1.69 2.99
N SER A 94 -5.44 0.67 2.39
CA SER A 94 -5.91 0.12 1.10
C SER A 94 -7.31 -0.46 1.23
N GLN A 95 -7.59 -1.23 2.28
CA GLN A 95 -8.93 -1.77 2.56
C GLN A 95 -9.98 -0.66 2.77
N ALA A 96 -9.64 0.37 3.54
CA ALA A 96 -10.52 1.50 3.78
C ALA A 96 -10.84 2.28 2.49
N MET A 97 -9.83 2.47 1.62
CA MET A 97 -10.05 3.09 0.32
C MET A 97 -10.88 2.20 -0.60
N THR A 98 -10.60 0.89 -0.69
CA THR A 98 -11.40 -0.05 -1.49
C THR A 98 -12.86 -0.09 -1.06
N ALA A 99 -13.14 0.03 0.25
CA ALA A 99 -14.50 0.06 0.79
C ALA A 99 -15.25 1.40 0.54
N SER A 100 -14.55 2.45 0.10
CA SER A 100 -15.14 3.76 -0.15
C SER A 100 -16.04 3.74 -1.40
N PRO A 101 -17.21 4.40 -1.38
CA PRO A 101 -18.05 4.54 -2.59
C PRO A 101 -17.33 5.31 -3.72
N PHE A 102 -16.31 6.10 -3.38
CA PHE A 102 -15.49 6.87 -4.31
C PHE A 102 -14.34 6.06 -4.92
N ALA A 103 -14.19 4.78 -4.57
CA ALA A 103 -13.11 3.92 -5.04
C ALA A 103 -13.29 3.44 -6.48
N ARG A 104 -14.52 3.48 -7.01
CA ARG A 104 -14.88 2.92 -8.34
C ARG A 104 -13.90 3.28 -9.46
N PRO A 105 -13.46 4.54 -9.63
CA PRO A 105 -12.53 4.91 -10.70
C PRO A 105 -11.14 4.29 -10.54
N PHE A 106 -10.78 3.82 -9.34
CA PHE A 106 -9.44 3.37 -8.98
C PHE A 106 -9.37 1.87 -8.65
N ILE A 107 -10.46 1.10 -8.78
CA ILE A 107 -10.48 -0.33 -8.43
C ILE A 107 -9.41 -1.14 -9.18
N ASP A 108 -9.17 -0.81 -10.45
CA ASP A 108 -8.14 -1.46 -11.27
C ASP A 108 -6.71 -1.21 -10.75
N ARG A 109 -6.50 -0.16 -9.96
CA ARG A 109 -5.23 0.12 -9.28
C ARG A 109 -5.23 -0.40 -7.84
N LEU A 110 -6.30 -0.14 -7.07
CA LEU A 110 -6.45 -0.52 -5.67
C LEU A 110 -6.46 -2.03 -5.46
N GLY A 111 -7.19 -2.78 -6.30
CA GLY A 111 -7.29 -4.24 -6.17
C GLY A 111 -5.95 -4.95 -6.31
N PRO A 112 -5.17 -4.72 -7.38
CA PRO A 112 -3.82 -5.27 -7.51
C PRO A 112 -2.86 -4.77 -6.42
N TRP A 113 -2.98 -3.50 -6.01
CA TRP A 113 -2.17 -2.93 -4.94
C TRP A 113 -2.39 -3.66 -3.61
N GLU A 114 -3.64 -3.78 -3.17
CA GLU A 114 -4.00 -4.48 -1.94
C GLU A 114 -3.51 -5.94 -1.97
N LYS A 115 -3.74 -6.65 -3.08
CA LYS A 115 -3.24 -8.03 -3.26
C LYS A 115 -1.72 -8.12 -3.17
N LYS A 116 -0.98 -7.12 -3.68
CA LYS A 116 0.48 -7.06 -3.61
C LYS A 116 0.94 -6.93 -2.15
N LEU A 117 0.29 -6.07 -1.37
CA LEU A 117 0.60 -5.88 0.05
C LEU A 117 0.33 -7.15 0.87
N VAL A 118 -0.86 -7.75 0.72
CA VAL A 118 -1.21 -8.99 1.43
C VAL A 118 -0.27 -10.14 1.07
N ARG A 119 0.08 -10.27 -0.21
CA ARG A 119 1.06 -11.27 -0.64
C ARG A 119 2.44 -11.03 -0.02
N PHE A 120 2.86 -9.78 0.08
CA PHE A 120 4.14 -9.44 0.68
C PHE A 120 4.14 -9.75 2.19
N GLN A 121 3.02 -9.55 2.88
CA GLN A 121 2.87 -9.88 4.30
C GLN A 121 3.07 -11.38 4.53
N ASP A 122 2.42 -12.22 3.73
CA ASP A 122 2.58 -13.68 3.80
C ASP A 122 4.03 -14.11 3.53
N ILE A 123 4.66 -13.56 2.48
CA ILE A 123 6.06 -13.87 2.16
C ILE A 123 6.98 -13.53 3.35
N LEU A 124 6.81 -12.34 3.94
CA LEU A 124 7.65 -11.89 5.04
C LEU A 124 7.41 -12.74 6.30
N GLU A 125 6.15 -13.09 6.60
CA GLU A 125 5.82 -13.98 7.70
C GLU A 125 6.43 -15.38 7.53
N GLN A 126 6.29 -15.99 6.35
CA GLN A 126 6.89 -17.31 6.09
C GLN A 126 8.42 -17.27 6.19
N TRP A 127 9.05 -16.20 5.70
CA TRP A 127 10.49 -16.03 5.81
C TRP A 127 10.93 -15.96 7.26
N LEU A 128 10.32 -15.07 8.07
CA LEU A 128 10.67 -14.90 9.47
C LEU A 128 10.41 -16.16 10.29
N ARG A 129 9.34 -16.89 9.97
CA ARG A 129 9.06 -18.20 10.58
C ARG A 129 10.13 -19.24 10.23
N CYS A 130 10.54 -19.31 8.97
CA CYS A 130 11.60 -20.21 8.52
C CYS A 130 12.94 -19.86 9.20
N GLN A 131 13.32 -18.59 9.16
CA GLN A 131 14.52 -18.07 9.80
C GLN A 131 14.52 -18.33 11.31
N GLY A 132 13.40 -18.07 12.00
CA GLY A 132 13.27 -18.34 13.43
C GLY A 132 13.45 -19.82 13.79
N LYS A 133 12.84 -20.73 13.00
CA LYS A 133 13.06 -22.18 13.17
C LYS A 133 14.50 -22.56 12.91
N TRP A 134 15.12 -22.03 11.85
CA TRP A 134 16.51 -22.30 11.54
C TRP A 134 17.45 -21.83 12.64
N LEU A 135 17.27 -20.60 13.16
CA LEU A 135 18.07 -20.06 14.26
C LEU A 135 17.97 -20.88 15.55
N TYR A 136 16.81 -21.49 15.80
CA TYR A 136 16.62 -22.40 16.93
C TYR A 136 17.34 -23.75 16.72
N LEU A 137 17.28 -24.30 15.50
CA LEU A 137 17.84 -25.60 15.17
C LEU A 137 19.36 -25.56 14.92
N GLU A 138 19.91 -24.44 14.45
CA GLU A 138 21.33 -24.23 14.15
C GLU A 138 22.27 -24.66 15.30
N PRO A 139 22.11 -24.16 16.54
CA PRO A 139 22.98 -24.59 17.64
C PRO A 139 22.74 -26.03 18.09
N ILE A 140 21.56 -26.61 17.83
CA ILE A 140 21.22 -27.99 18.20
C ILE A 140 21.94 -28.97 17.27
N PHE A 141 21.85 -28.76 15.96
CA PHE A 141 22.54 -29.60 14.97
C PHE A 141 24.02 -29.29 14.82
N GLY A 142 24.47 -28.10 15.25
CA GLY A 142 25.89 -27.77 15.34
C GLY A 142 26.65 -28.49 16.47
N ALA A 143 25.94 -29.12 17.41
CA ALA A 143 26.57 -29.88 18.50
C ALA A 143 26.99 -31.29 18.02
N GLU A 144 28.30 -31.59 18.08
CA GLU A 144 28.86 -32.90 17.68
C GLU A 144 28.19 -34.09 18.38
N GLU A 145 27.67 -33.89 19.59
CA GLU A 145 27.05 -34.94 20.40
C GLU A 145 25.66 -35.34 19.89
N ILE A 146 24.88 -34.38 19.37
CA ILE A 146 23.57 -34.62 18.76
C ILE A 146 23.73 -35.23 17.36
N MET A 147 24.71 -34.77 16.59
CA MET A 147 25.07 -35.33 15.27
C MET A 147 25.39 -36.84 15.32
N LYS A 148 26.00 -37.32 16.42
CA LYS A 148 26.30 -38.74 16.63
C LYS A 148 25.08 -39.58 16.99
N GLN A 149 24.05 -38.98 17.59
CA GLN A 149 22.83 -39.68 18.00
C GLN A 149 21.75 -39.69 16.90
N ILE A 150 21.75 -38.69 16.02
CA ILE A 150 20.74 -38.54 14.96
C ILE A 150 21.38 -38.31 13.58
N PRO A 151 22.22 -39.24 13.09
CA PRO A 151 23.07 -39.03 11.92
C PRO A 151 22.31 -38.83 10.59
N ARG A 152 21.01 -39.16 10.54
CA ARG A 152 20.16 -38.98 9.35
C ARG A 152 19.54 -37.59 9.25
N GLU A 153 19.34 -36.91 10.37
CA GLU A 153 18.65 -35.60 10.44
C GLU A 153 19.65 -34.45 10.61
N GLY A 154 20.86 -34.72 11.08
CA GLY A 154 21.96 -33.76 11.14
C GLY A 154 22.80 -33.65 9.85
N GLN A 155 22.48 -34.42 8.81
CA GLN A 155 23.21 -34.44 7.53
C GLN A 155 22.62 -33.48 6.49
#